data_AF-A0A3D0X3K8-F1
#
_entry.id   AF-A0A3D0X3K8-F1
#
_cell.length_a   1.000
_cell.length_b   1.000
_cell.length_c   1.000
_cell.angle_alpha   90.00
_cell.angle_beta   90.00
_cell.angle_gamma   90.00
#
_symmetry.space_group_name_H-M   'P 1'
#
loop_
_entity.id
_entity.type
_entity.pdbx_description
1 polymer ?
#
loop_
_entity_poly.entity_id
_entity_poly.type
_entity_poly.pdbx_seq_one_letter_code
_entity_poly.pdbx_strand_id
1 'polypeptide(L)'
;MSKQQKIRIRLKAYDHKALDQSAVKIVETAKKSGAMVSGPIPLPTEKNIYTILRSPHVNKDSREQFEMRTHKRLIDILQPTSKTVDSLMHLDLPAGVDIEIKL
;
A
#
# COMPACT_ATOMS: atom_id res chain seq x y z
N MET A 1 3.10 -7.55 30.00
CA MET A 1 3.66 -8.22 28.81
C MET A 1 4.40 -7.17 27.99
N SER A 2 5.71 -7.34 27.76
CA SER A 2 6.53 -6.35 27.04
C SER A 2 5.98 -6.11 25.64
N LYS A 3 5.68 -4.86 25.28
CA LYS A 3 5.32 -4.48 23.91
C LYS A 3 6.48 -4.85 22.99
N GLN A 4 6.35 -5.93 22.22
CA GLN A 4 7.24 -6.18 21.10
C GLN A 4 7.14 -4.96 20.17
N GLN A 5 8.29 -4.33 19.89
CA GLN A 5 8.37 -3.25 18.92
C GLN A 5 8.07 -3.83 17.54
N LYS A 6 6.93 -3.45 16.96
CA LYS A 6 6.43 -3.97 15.68
C LYS A 6 6.38 -2.82 14.69
N ILE A 7 7.08 -2.96 13.58
CA ILE A 7 7.00 -1.96 12.51
C ILE A 7 5.84 -2.36 11.62
N ARG A 8 4.91 -1.44 11.39
CA ARG A 8 3.81 -1.59 10.44
C ARG A 8 4.04 -0.72 9.24
N ILE A 9 4.05 -1.33 8.07
CA ILE A 9 4.20 -0.65 6.78
C ILE A 9 2.84 -0.73 6.08
N ARG A 10 2.22 0.42 5.85
CA ARG A 10 1.01 0.52 5.04
C ARG A 10 1.41 0.99 3.65
N LEU A 11 1.02 0.22 2.64
CA LEU A 11 1.21 0.55 1.24
C LEU A 11 -0.14 0.97 0.66
N LYS A 12 -0.17 2.06 -0.10
CA LYS A 12 -1.35 2.53 -0.83
C LYS A 12 -0.96 2.83 -2.27
N ALA A 13 -1.78 2.40 -3.23
CA ALA A 13 -1.57 2.74 -4.64
C ALA A 13 -2.89 2.70 -5.41
N TYR A 14 -2.92 3.38 -6.56
CA TYR A 14 -4.02 3.29 -7.51
C TYR A 14 -3.89 2.08 -8.44
N ASP A 15 -2.66 1.66 -8.77
CA ASP A 15 -2.40 0.45 -9.53
C ASP A 15 -2.03 -0.73 -8.61
N HIS A 16 -2.81 -1.80 -8.69
CA HIS A 16 -2.57 -3.03 -7.95
C HIS A 16 -1.30 -3.77 -8.39
N LYS A 17 -0.92 -3.71 -9.67
CA LYS A 17 0.25 -4.46 -10.17
C LYS A 17 1.55 -3.93 -9.57
N ALA A 18 1.73 -2.61 -9.61
CA ALA A 18 2.87 -1.96 -8.99
C ALA A 18 2.92 -2.19 -7.47
N LEU A 19 1.76 -2.17 -6.81
CA LEU A 19 1.63 -2.42 -5.37
C LEU A 19 2.05 -3.83 -4.98
N ASP A 20 1.59 -4.84 -5.71
CA ASP A 20 1.87 -6.23 -5.41
C ASP A 20 3.34 -6.56 -5.68
N GLN A 21 3.93 -6.05 -6.77
CA GLN A 21 5.37 -6.17 -7.04
C GLN A 21 6.21 -5.52 -5.92
N SER A 22 5.80 -4.34 -5.46
CA SER A 22 6.46 -3.62 -4.37
C SER A 22 6.37 -4.39 -3.05
N ALA A 23 5.19 -4.92 -2.73
CA ALA A 23 4.97 -5.69 -1.52
C ALA A 23 5.83 -6.96 -1.50
N VAL A 24 5.95 -7.67 -2.63
CA VAL A 24 6.83 -8.84 -2.75
C VAL A 24 8.29 -8.46 -2.53
N LYS A 25 8.78 -7.39 -3.18
CA LYS A 25 10.16 -6.91 -2.99
C LYS A 25 10.46 -6.55 -1.54
N ILE A 26 9.56 -5.85 -0.86
CA ILE A 26 9.72 -5.48 0.56
C ILE A 26 9.81 -6.74 1.43
N VAL A 27 8.94 -7.71 1.21
CA VAL A 27 8.91 -8.96 1.97
C VAL A 27 10.18 -9.78 1.73
N GLU A 28 10.66 -9.87 0.50
CA GLU A 28 11.91 -10.55 0.17
C GLU A 28 13.12 -9.90 0.83
N THR A 29 13.23 -8.56 0.77
CA THR A 29 14.33 -7.84 1.42
C THR A 29 14.30 -8.03 2.93
N ALA A 30 13.12 -7.90 3.55
CA ALA A 30 12.97 -8.09 4.99
C ALA A 30 13.34 -9.54 5.41
N LYS A 31 12.95 -10.55 4.62
CA LYS A 31 13.38 -11.95 4.81
C LYS A 31 14.89 -12.15 4.65
N LYS A 32 15.51 -11.56 3.63
CA LYS A 32 16.98 -11.62 3.41
C LYS A 32 17.75 -11.03 4.59
N SER A 33 17.23 -9.97 5.20
CA SER A 33 17.82 -9.34 6.38
C SER A 33 17.54 -10.08 7.70
N GLY A 34 16.81 -11.19 7.67
CA GLY A 34 16.57 -12.06 8.83
C GLY A 34 15.43 -11.63 9.76
N ALA A 35 14.61 -10.66 9.35
CA ALA A 35 13.41 -10.31 10.12
C ALA A 35 12.27 -11.30 9.89
N MET A 36 11.52 -11.57 10.96
CA MET A 36 10.23 -12.26 10.84
C MET A 36 9.17 -11.28 10.34
N VAL A 37 8.63 -11.59 9.17
CA VAL A 37 7.63 -10.76 8.47
C VAL A 37 6.30 -11.48 8.47
N SER A 38 5.25 -10.80 8.91
CA SER A 38 3.89 -11.16 8.55
C SER A 38 3.66 -10.66 7.13
N GLY A 39 3.38 -11.60 6.21
CA GLY A 39 3.34 -11.37 4.76
C GLY A 39 2.41 -10.23 4.32
N PRO A 40 2.34 -9.95 3.01
CA PRO A 40 1.57 -8.82 2.51
C PRO A 40 0.07 -9.08 2.69
N ILE A 41 -0.52 -8.48 3.72
CA ILE A 41 -1.93 -8.64 4.07
C ILE A 41 -2.75 -7.72 3.14
N PRO A 42 -3.67 -8.27 2.32
CA PRO A 42 -4.66 -7.49 1.60
C PRO A 42 -5.53 -6.73 2.59
N LEU A 43 -5.61 -5.40 2.47
CA LEU A 43 -6.70 -4.66 3.07
C LEU A 43 -7.78 -4.43 2.01
N PRO A 44 -9.06 -4.30 2.42
CA PRO A 44 -10.14 -3.97 1.50
C PRO A 44 -9.81 -2.73 0.67
N THR A 45 -10.12 -2.80 -0.62
CA THR A 45 -9.93 -1.70 -1.55
C THR A 45 -11.01 -0.65 -1.29
N GLU A 46 -10.61 0.60 -1.14
CA GLU A 46 -11.57 1.70 -1.04
C GLU A 46 -11.97 2.12 -2.44
N LYS A 47 -13.27 2.05 -2.72
CA LYS A 47 -13.88 2.39 -4.00
C LYS A 47 -14.77 3.62 -3.82
N ASN A 48 -14.33 4.74 -4.36
CA ASN A 48 -15.11 5.98 -4.38
C ASN A 48 -15.68 6.18 -5.78
N ILE A 49 -17.02 6.27 -5.89
CA ILE A 49 -17.74 6.45 -7.16
C ILE A 49 -18.19 7.91 -7.26
N TYR A 50 -17.82 8.57 -8.34
CA TYR A 50 -18.22 9.93 -8.65
C TYR A 50 -19.08 9.94 -9.91
N THR A 51 -20.24 10.58 -9.84
CA THR A 51 -21.14 10.75 -10.99
C THR A 51 -21.17 12.20 -11.38
N ILE A 52 -20.77 12.50 -12.62
CA ILE A 52 -20.80 13.87 -13.18
C ILE A 52 -21.75 13.93 -14.37
N LEU A 53 -22.21 15.15 -14.69
CA LEU A 53 -22.96 15.40 -15.92
C LEU A 53 -21.98 15.52 -17.08
N ARG A 54 -22.30 14.86 -18.20
CA ARG A 54 -21.47 14.93 -19.41
C ARG A 54 -21.68 16.25 -20.17
N SER A 55 -22.91 16.77 -20.12
CA SER A 55 -23.29 18.05 -20.76
C SER A 55 -23.23 19.21 -19.76
N PRO A 56 -22.72 20.38 -20.15
CA PRO A 56 -22.78 21.58 -19.31
C PRO A 56 -24.20 22.15 -19.17
N HIS A 57 -25.13 21.83 -20.08
CA HIS A 57 -26.50 22.38 -20.07
C HIS A 57 -27.57 21.31 -20.38
N VAL A 58 -28.72 21.43 -19.70
CA VAL A 58 -30.02 20.74 -19.87
C VAL A 58 -30.05 19.20 -19.74
N ASN A 59 -29.04 18.46 -20.18
CA ASN A 59 -29.10 17.00 -20.27
C ASN A 59 -28.76 16.31 -18.93
N LYS A 60 -29.77 16.08 -18.07
CA LYS A 60 -29.62 15.46 -16.73
C LYS A 60 -29.40 13.94 -16.76
N ASP A 61 -29.93 13.25 -17.77
CA ASP A 61 -29.88 11.79 -17.90
C ASP A 61 -28.54 11.31 -18.50
N SER A 62 -27.85 12.19 -19.21
CA SER A 62 -26.48 11.96 -19.69
C SER A 62 -25.47 12.13 -18.55
N ARG A 63 -25.35 11.10 -17.71
CA ARG A 63 -24.37 11.02 -16.61
C ARG A 63 -23.20 10.13 -16.97
N GLU A 64 -22.05 10.43 -16.40
CA GLU A 64 -20.84 9.61 -16.50
C GLU A 64 -20.38 9.24 -15.10
N GLN A 65 -20.02 7.97 -14.91
CA GLN A 65 -19.59 7.43 -13.65
C GLN A 65 -18.10 7.12 -13.72
N PHE A 66 -17.33 7.78 -12.86
CA PHE A 66 -15.93 7.51 -12.63
C PHE A 66 -15.76 6.82 -11.29
N GLU A 67 -14.76 5.96 -11.18
CA GLU A 67 -14.38 5.35 -9.91
C GLU A 67 -12.90 5.60 -9.63
N MET A 68 -12.60 5.89 -8.36
CA MET A 68 -11.25 5.89 -7.85
C MET A 68 -11.10 4.69 -6.93
N ARG A 69 -10.19 3.77 -7.30
CA ARG A 69 -9.86 2.58 -6.51
C ARG A 69 -8.52 2.81 -5.81
N THR A 70 -8.52 2.76 -4.49
CA THR A 70 -7.29 2.79 -3.70
C THR A 70 -7.03 1.40 -3.14
N HIS A 71 -5.97 0.76 -3.64
CA HIS A 71 -5.51 -0.54 -3.17
C HIS A 71 -4.61 -0.36 -1.95
N LYS A 72 -4.85 -1.18 -0.92
CA LYS A 72 -4.15 -1.08 0.36
C LYS A 72 -3.54 -2.43 0.72
N ARG A 73 -2.27 -2.42 1.12
CA ARG A 73 -1.60 -3.59 1.69
C ARG A 73 -0.99 -3.21 3.03
N LEU A 74 -0.96 -4.17 3.95
CA LEU A 74 -0.31 -4.04 5.24
C LEU A 74 0.80 -5.09 5.34
N ILE A 75 1.98 -4.68 5.77
CA ILE A 75 3.10 -5.57 6.08
C ILE A 75 3.52 -5.28 7.52
N ASP A 76 3.52 -6.30 8.36
CA ASP A 76 3.90 -6.19 9.77
C ASP A 76 5.23 -6.93 9.99
N ILE A 77 6.23 -6.24 10.51
CA ILE A 77 7.53 -6.81 10.89
C ILE A 77 7.52 -7.06 12.40
N LEU A 78 7.62 -8.34 12.79
CA LEU A 78 7.48 -8.78 14.19
C LEU A 78 8.76 -8.59 15.01
N GLN A 79 9.92 -8.71 14.36
CA GLN A 79 11.22 -8.59 15.00
C GLN A 79 12.12 -7.70 14.15
N PRO A 80 12.16 -6.38 14.42
CA PRO A 80 13.02 -5.47 13.67
C PRO A 80 14.48 -5.68 14.08
N THR A 81 15.39 -5.73 13.10
CA THR A 81 16.84 -5.58 13.32
C THR A 81 17.30 -4.24 12.74
N SER A 82 18.38 -3.64 13.25
CA SER A 82 18.88 -2.37 12.70
C SER A 82 19.14 -2.45 11.19
N LYS A 83 19.74 -3.56 10.75
CA LYS A 83 19.97 -3.87 9.33
C LYS A 83 18.68 -3.89 8.50
N THR A 84 17.55 -4.32 9.07
CA THR A 84 16.26 -4.32 8.35
C THR A 84 15.75 -2.90 8.13
N VAL A 85 15.90 -2.00 9.11
CA VAL A 85 15.43 -0.61 9.01
C VAL A 85 16.20 0.13 7.92
N ASP A 86 17.52 -0.02 7.90
CA ASP A 86 18.39 0.59 6.89
C ASP A 86 18.07 0.06 5.49
N SER A 87 17.85 -1.26 5.37
CA SER A 87 17.52 -1.91 4.08
C SER A 87 16.15 -1.49 3.54
N LEU A 88 15.21 -1.12 4.40
CA LEU A 88 13.88 -0.65 4.00
C LEU A 88 13.90 0.81 3.55
N MET A 89 14.73 1.66 4.16
CA MET A 89 14.89 3.06 3.76
C MET A 89 15.64 3.22 2.43
N HIS A 90 16.51 2.27 2.10
CA HIS A 90 17.32 2.32 0.89
C HIS A 90 16.67 1.62 -0.32
N LEU A 91 15.43 1.15 -0.20
CA LEU A 91 14.78 0.36 -1.23
C LEU A 91 14.10 1.27 -2.26
N ASP A 92 14.54 1.18 -3.52
CA ASP A 92 13.92 1.89 -4.64
C ASP A 92 12.56 1.27 -4.98
N LEU A 93 11.50 1.97 -4.60
CA LEU A 93 10.13 1.57 -4.88
C LEU A 93 9.62 2.29 -6.14
N PRO A 94 8.77 1.63 -6.94
CA PRO A 94 8.24 2.22 -8.17
C PRO A 94 7.42 3.47 -7.88
N ALA A 95 7.56 4.47 -8.75
CA ALA A 95 6.78 5.71 -8.67
C ALA A 95 5.27 5.41 -8.72
N GLY A 96 4.53 5.82 -7.70
CA GLY A 96 3.07 5.62 -7.60
C GLY A 96 2.59 4.73 -6.44
N VAL A 97 3.51 4.22 -5.62
CA VAL A 97 3.18 3.54 -4.35
C VAL A 97 3.52 4.47 -3.19
N ASP A 98 2.50 4.82 -2.40
CA ASP A 98 2.63 5.57 -1.15
C ASP A 98 2.91 4.60 0.01
N ILE A 99 3.87 4.96 0.86
CA ILE A 99 4.38 4.11 1.95
C ILE A 99 4.30 4.90 3.25
N GLU A 100 3.58 4.34 4.22
CA GLU A 100 3.42 4.92 5.55
C GLU A 100 4.00 3.92 6.57
N ILE A 101 5.10 4.29 7.22
CA ILE A 101 5.76 3.47 8.24
C ILE A 101 5.29 3.94 9.62
N LYS A 102 4.78 3.01 10.44
CA LYS A 102 4.46 3.22 11.86
C LYS A 102 5.31 2.31 12.72
N LEU A 103 5.87 2.88 13.79
CA LEU A 103 6.66 2.18 14.81
C LEU A 103 5.80 1.80 16.03
#